data_AF-A0AAJ7WHR8-F1
#
_entry.id   AF-A0AAJ7WHR8-F1
#
_cell.length_a   1.000
_cell.length_b   1.000
_cell.length_c   1.000
_cell.angle_alpha   90.00
_cell.angle_beta   90.00
_cell.angle_gamma   90.00
#
_symmetry.space_group_name_H-M   'P 1'
#
loop_
_entity.id
_entity.type
_entity.pdbx_description
1 polymer ?
#
loop_
_entity_poly.entity_id
_entity_poly.type
_entity_poly.pdbx_seq_one_letter_code
_entity_poly.pdbx_strand_id
1 'polypeptide(L)'
;FRRMFSDNEFGHKCDVCDRIWFVRDLKPITSQMADYLAPYFPDEDAVSFRLCHNCYKICRNKKIPSLSRINGYTYPQKPTDLPKLHPVCERIISPRLPYMRVRRLRHEGSYGIIGQVINVPDVDTMVQCLPRSLDDDYAFNVNLRKNIVHKSSYICGSIKKSTIHAWLRYLVEQPLYRYYNIKIDWSVFKKLRVDRRTSRSIRGCH
;
A
#
# COMPACT_ATOMS: atom_id res chain seq x y z
N PHE A 1 26.17 -1.93 0.58
CA PHE A 1 24.85 -2.15 1.22
C PHE A 1 24.39 -0.94 2.04
N ARG A 2 25.03 -0.61 3.19
CA ARG A 2 24.63 0.51 4.07
C ARG A 2 24.42 1.81 3.30
N ARG A 3 25.42 2.19 2.50
CA ARG A 3 25.41 3.34 1.60
C ARG A 3 24.25 3.36 0.59
N MET A 4 23.70 2.22 0.16
CA MET A 4 22.70 2.12 -0.91
C MET A 4 21.27 1.92 -0.40
N PHE A 5 21.09 1.39 0.81
CA PHE A 5 19.76 0.99 1.32
C PHE A 5 19.48 1.45 2.75
N SER A 6 20.51 1.77 3.54
CA SER A 6 20.34 2.27 4.93
C SER A 6 20.53 3.77 4.99
N ASP A 7 21.56 4.28 4.31
CA ASP A 7 21.90 5.72 4.26
C ASP A 7 21.34 6.39 2.98
N ASN A 8 20.48 5.67 2.27
CA ASN A 8 19.83 6.12 1.07
C ASN A 8 18.34 6.08 1.38
N GLU A 9 17.74 7.24 1.57
CA GLU A 9 16.35 7.33 1.96
C GLU A 9 15.46 6.84 0.82
N PHE A 10 14.51 5.96 1.16
CA PHE A 10 13.47 5.49 0.26
C PHE A 10 12.20 6.32 0.46
N GLY A 11 11.46 6.58 -0.61
CA GLY A 11 10.23 7.38 -0.53
C GLY A 11 10.21 8.60 -1.45
N HIS A 12 11.29 8.83 -2.19
CA HIS A 12 11.42 9.98 -3.09
C HIS A 12 10.78 9.68 -4.44
N LYS A 13 9.98 10.60 -4.96
CA LYS A 13 9.28 10.41 -6.24
C LYS A 13 10.13 10.88 -7.43
N CYS A 14 9.94 10.25 -8.58
CA CYS A 14 10.42 10.78 -9.86
C CYS A 14 9.43 11.81 -10.39
N ASP A 15 9.89 13.02 -10.73
CA ASP A 15 8.98 14.12 -11.11
C ASP A 15 8.28 13.93 -12.47
N VAL A 16 8.68 12.94 -13.28
CA VAL A 16 7.99 12.67 -14.56
C VAL A 16 6.97 11.53 -14.45
N CYS A 17 7.21 10.52 -13.60
CA CYS A 17 6.37 9.32 -13.52
C CYS A 17 5.75 9.05 -12.14
N ASP A 18 6.00 9.92 -11.15
CA ASP A 18 5.55 9.83 -9.75
C ASP A 18 5.90 8.52 -9.00
N ARG A 19 6.66 7.61 -9.62
CA ARG A 19 7.10 6.38 -8.96
C ARG A 19 8.12 6.68 -7.88
N ILE A 20 8.10 5.85 -6.83
CA ILE A 20 8.96 5.98 -5.67
C ILE A 20 10.30 5.27 -5.90
N TRP A 21 11.37 5.95 -5.54
CA TRP A 21 12.76 5.53 -5.67
C TRP A 21 13.52 5.86 -4.39
N PHE A 22 14.74 5.33 -4.31
CA PHE A 22 15.70 5.89 -3.38
C PHE A 22 16.25 7.21 -3.90
N VAL A 23 16.61 8.13 -3.00
CA VAL A 23 17.03 9.49 -3.39
C VAL A 23 18.22 9.51 -4.36
N ARG A 24 19.11 8.52 -4.23
CA ARG A 24 20.31 8.38 -5.10
C ARG A 24 20.03 7.76 -6.46
N ASP A 25 18.88 7.12 -6.64
CA ASP A 25 18.45 6.59 -7.93
C ASP A 25 17.80 7.69 -8.80
N LEU A 26 17.51 8.85 -8.19
CA LEU A 26 16.98 10.03 -8.85
C LEU A 26 18.11 10.99 -9.20
N LYS A 27 18.22 11.32 -10.48
CA LYS A 27 19.24 12.22 -11.03
C LYS A 27 18.64 13.60 -11.31
N PRO A 28 19.30 14.70 -10.92
CA PRO A 28 18.90 16.03 -11.37
C PRO A 28 19.00 16.11 -12.89
N ILE A 29 18.08 16.84 -13.52
CA ILE A 29 18.09 17.01 -14.98
C ILE A 29 19.03 18.13 -15.44
N THR A 30 19.29 18.17 -16.75
CA THR A 30 20.02 19.29 -17.37
C THR A 30 19.06 20.41 -17.77
N SER A 31 19.57 21.64 -17.96
CA SER A 31 18.74 22.78 -18.38
C SER A 31 17.97 22.50 -19.67
N GLN A 32 18.62 21.87 -20.66
CA GLN A 32 17.95 21.47 -21.92
C GLN A 32 16.77 20.52 -21.72
N MET A 33 16.84 19.65 -20.71
CA MET A 33 15.72 18.77 -20.36
C MET A 33 14.63 19.54 -19.62
N ALA A 34 15.00 20.49 -18.75
CA ALA A 34 14.05 21.35 -18.05
C ALA A 34 13.24 22.19 -19.04
N ASP A 35 13.90 22.80 -20.02
CA ASP A 35 13.25 23.59 -21.09
C ASP A 35 12.27 22.73 -21.90
N TYR A 36 12.64 21.48 -22.20
CA TYR A 36 11.76 20.54 -22.90
C TYR A 36 10.56 20.09 -22.05
N LEU A 37 10.73 19.94 -20.74
CA LEU A 37 9.70 19.43 -19.84
C LEU A 37 8.75 20.52 -19.33
N ALA A 38 9.20 21.78 -19.23
CA ALA A 38 8.41 22.90 -18.71
C ALA A 38 7.01 23.04 -19.35
N PRO A 39 6.83 22.92 -20.68
CA PRO A 39 5.50 23.01 -21.31
C PRO A 39 4.53 21.91 -20.87
N TYR A 40 5.04 20.78 -20.39
CA TYR A 40 4.21 19.65 -19.97
C TYR A 40 3.90 19.64 -18.47
N PHE A 41 4.62 20.43 -17.68
CA PHE A 41 4.44 20.56 -16.23
C PHE A 41 4.38 22.05 -15.84
N PRO A 42 3.33 22.78 -16.26
CA PRO A 42 3.29 24.25 -16.16
C PRO A 42 3.25 24.76 -14.72
N ASP A 43 2.73 23.97 -13.78
CA ASP A 43 2.57 24.35 -12.37
C ASP A 43 3.77 23.95 -11.49
N GLU A 44 4.82 23.36 -12.08
CA GLU A 44 5.98 22.83 -11.35
C GLU A 44 7.30 23.42 -11.87
N ASP A 45 8.28 23.63 -10.98
CA ASP A 45 9.60 24.08 -11.39
C ASP A 45 10.41 22.91 -11.98
N ALA A 46 10.38 22.81 -13.31
CA ALA A 46 11.11 21.80 -14.07
C ALA A 46 12.62 21.78 -13.78
N VAL A 47 13.23 22.90 -13.39
CA VAL A 47 14.69 22.96 -13.12
C VAL A 47 15.05 22.12 -11.90
N SER A 48 14.14 22.03 -10.93
CA SER A 48 14.32 21.25 -9.70
C SER A 48 14.10 19.74 -9.87
N PHE A 49 13.68 19.29 -11.06
CA PHE A 49 13.26 17.90 -11.28
C PHE A 49 14.40 16.90 -11.09
N ARG A 50 14.03 15.79 -10.45
CA ARG A 50 14.86 14.61 -10.24
C ARG A 50 14.18 13.39 -10.85
N LEU A 51 14.86 12.77 -11.82
CA LEU A 51 14.28 11.68 -12.60
C LEU A 51 14.93 10.35 -12.30
N CYS A 52 14.12 9.28 -12.32
CA CYS A 52 14.64 7.93 -12.31
C CYS A 52 15.40 7.62 -13.62
N HIS A 53 16.20 6.56 -13.61
CA HIS A 53 17.06 6.19 -14.74
C HIS A 53 16.32 6.13 -16.09
N ASN A 54 15.14 5.51 -16.14
CA ASN A 54 14.37 5.35 -17.38
C ASN A 54 13.80 6.69 -17.88
N CYS A 55 13.21 7.49 -16.98
CA CYS A 55 12.66 8.79 -17.36
C CYS A 55 13.79 9.71 -17.84
N TYR A 56 14.92 9.73 -17.13
CA TYR A 56 16.10 10.49 -17.52
C TYR A 56 16.58 10.13 -18.93
N LYS A 57 16.77 8.83 -19.22
CA LYS A 57 17.24 8.34 -20.53
C LYS A 57 16.29 8.75 -21.67
N ILE A 58 14.98 8.69 -21.44
CA ILE A 58 13.97 9.03 -22.45
C ILE A 58 13.87 10.54 -22.65
N CYS A 59 13.78 11.32 -21.57
CA CYS A 59 13.69 12.78 -21.61
C CYS A 59 14.97 13.41 -22.21
N ARG A 60 16.14 12.81 -22.01
CA ARG A 60 17.39 13.24 -22.65
C ARG A 60 17.32 13.23 -24.18
N ASN A 61 16.49 12.35 -24.75
CA ASN A 61 16.25 12.25 -26.19
C ASN A 61 15.04 13.08 -26.64
N LYS A 62 14.59 14.06 -25.84
CA LYS A 62 13.41 14.91 -26.12
C LYS A 62 12.15 14.08 -26.39
N LYS A 63 11.90 13.08 -25.55
CA LYS A 63 10.68 12.24 -25.58
C LYS A 63 10.04 12.22 -24.21
N ILE A 64 8.72 12.08 -24.15
CA ILE A 64 7.98 11.85 -22.90
C ILE A 64 7.90 10.35 -22.63
N PRO A 65 8.27 9.87 -21.42
CA PRO A 65 8.11 8.47 -21.05
C PRO A 65 6.66 8.02 -21.14
N SER A 66 6.41 6.80 -21.63
CA SER A 66 5.06 6.24 -21.74
C SER A 66 4.32 6.23 -20.41
N LEU A 67 5.03 5.93 -19.32
CA LEU A 67 4.51 5.86 -17.96
C LEU A 67 4.56 7.22 -17.23
N SER A 68 4.55 8.33 -17.98
CA SER A 68 4.53 9.68 -17.41
C SER A 68 3.14 10.08 -16.91
N ARG A 69 3.11 10.98 -15.94
CA ARG A 69 1.90 11.63 -15.41
C ARG A 69 1.06 12.30 -16.50
N ILE A 70 1.73 12.89 -17.49
CA ILE A 70 1.08 13.56 -18.63
C ILE A 70 0.23 12.57 -19.44
N ASN A 71 0.63 11.30 -19.47
CA ASN A 71 -0.11 10.25 -20.17
C ASN A 71 -1.21 9.61 -19.30
N GLY A 72 -1.62 10.26 -18.19
CA GLY A 72 -2.66 9.76 -17.30
C GLY A 72 -2.19 8.73 -16.28
N TYR A 73 -0.88 8.45 -16.19
CA TYR A 73 -0.32 7.59 -15.13
C TYR A 73 -0.10 8.39 -13.84
N THR A 74 -1.17 8.96 -13.30
CA THR A 74 -1.21 9.69 -12.04
C THR A 74 -1.90 8.86 -10.97
N TYR A 75 -1.48 9.03 -9.71
CA TYR A 75 -2.20 8.46 -8.59
C TYR A 75 -3.50 9.26 -8.37
N PRO A 76 -4.62 8.60 -8.00
CA PRO A 76 -5.82 9.32 -7.62
C PRO A 76 -5.54 10.18 -6.37
N GLN A 77 -6.17 11.34 -6.30
CA GLN A 77 -6.06 12.22 -5.15
C GLN A 77 -6.50 11.48 -3.88
N LYS A 78 -5.73 11.66 -2.82
CA LYS A 78 -6.06 11.04 -1.53
C LYS A 78 -7.27 11.78 -0.94
N PRO A 79 -8.36 11.09 -0.57
CA PRO A 79 -9.53 11.72 0.04
C PRO A 79 -9.18 12.32 1.41
N THR A 80 -9.60 13.56 1.65
CA THR A 80 -9.34 14.31 2.90
C THR A 80 -10.21 13.86 4.05
N ASP A 81 -11.42 13.36 3.76
CA ASP A 81 -12.44 13.07 4.77
C ASP A 81 -12.25 11.68 5.42
N LEU A 82 -11.25 10.92 4.99
CA LEU A 82 -11.01 9.58 5.50
C LEU A 82 -10.03 9.58 6.68
N PRO A 83 -10.31 8.76 7.72
CA PRO A 83 -9.44 8.63 8.88
C PRO A 83 -8.06 8.08 8.48
N LYS A 84 -7.01 8.50 9.20
CA LYS A 84 -5.65 7.98 8.98
C LYS A 84 -5.64 6.45 9.09
N LEU A 85 -5.14 5.81 8.04
CA LEU A 85 -5.09 4.36 7.94
C LEU A 85 -3.80 3.84 8.58
N HIS A 86 -3.90 2.86 9.48
CA HIS A 86 -2.75 2.19 10.04
C HIS A 86 -2.25 1.12 9.05
N PRO A 87 -0.93 0.81 8.97
CA PRO A 87 -0.40 -0.22 8.05
C PRO A 87 -1.05 -1.60 8.17
N VAL A 88 -1.62 -1.91 9.33
CA VAL A 88 -2.40 -3.14 9.54
C VAL A 88 -3.76 -3.05 8.84
N CYS A 89 -4.45 -1.92 8.95
CA CYS A 89 -5.72 -1.68 8.29
C CYS A 89 -5.57 -1.75 6.76
N GLU A 90 -4.50 -1.16 6.21
CA GLU A 90 -4.14 -1.24 4.79
C GLU A 90 -4.13 -2.68 4.28
N ARG A 91 -3.54 -3.60 5.05
CA ARG A 91 -3.45 -5.00 4.67
C ARG A 91 -4.79 -5.72 4.70
N ILE A 92 -5.68 -5.35 5.61
CA ILE A 92 -7.02 -5.96 5.72
C ILE A 92 -7.91 -5.53 4.57
N ILE A 93 -7.83 -4.26 4.18
CA ILE A 93 -8.61 -3.71 3.07
C ILE A 93 -7.94 -3.91 1.71
N SER A 94 -6.69 -4.39 1.67
CA SER A 94 -6.01 -4.66 0.40
C SER A 94 -6.49 -5.98 -0.22
N PRO A 95 -6.98 -5.97 -1.47
CA PRO A 95 -7.37 -7.18 -2.20
C PRO A 95 -6.20 -8.13 -2.42
N ARG A 96 -4.99 -7.59 -2.56
CA ARG A 96 -3.74 -8.35 -2.73
C ARG A 96 -2.79 -8.04 -1.57
N LEU A 97 -2.32 -9.07 -0.89
CA LEU A 97 -1.24 -8.94 0.07
C LEU A 97 0.08 -9.24 -0.64
N PRO A 98 1.00 -8.29 -0.77
CA PRO A 98 2.32 -8.61 -1.29
C PRO A 98 3.05 -9.49 -0.25
N TYR A 99 3.09 -10.80 -0.49
CA TYR A 99 3.89 -11.75 0.29
C TYR A 99 5.36 -11.72 -0.13
N MET A 100 5.97 -10.53 -0.22
CA MET A 100 7.39 -10.41 -0.54
C MET A 100 8.22 -10.12 0.70
N ARG A 101 9.23 -10.96 0.94
CA ARG A 101 10.19 -10.83 2.03
C ARG A 101 11.60 -10.71 1.43
N VAL A 102 12.25 -9.56 1.60
CA VAL A 102 13.68 -9.40 1.30
C VAL A 102 14.47 -9.85 2.54
N ARG A 103 15.38 -10.84 2.40
CA ARG A 103 16.32 -11.27 3.46
C ARG A 103 17.70 -11.62 2.91
N ARG A 104 18.72 -11.43 3.76
CA ARG A 104 20.16 -11.62 3.49
C ARG A 104 20.53 -13.11 3.52
N LEU A 105 21.33 -13.58 2.58
CA LEU A 105 22.06 -14.86 2.67
C LEU A 105 23.31 -14.69 3.55
N ARG A 106 23.71 -15.77 4.24
CA ARG A 106 24.77 -15.77 5.28
C ARG A 106 26.20 -15.89 4.73
N HIS A 107 26.46 -15.62 3.46
CA HIS A 107 27.83 -15.64 2.93
C HIS A 107 28.10 -14.52 1.93
N GLU A 108 29.34 -14.05 1.93
CA GLU A 108 29.72 -12.71 1.50
C GLU A 108 29.70 -12.53 -0.03
N GLY A 109 29.08 -11.44 -0.50
CA GLY A 109 29.42 -10.82 -1.78
C GLY A 109 28.46 -11.02 -2.97
N SER A 110 27.60 -12.04 -2.99
CA SER A 110 26.67 -12.28 -4.11
C SER A 110 25.21 -12.08 -3.70
N TYR A 111 24.51 -11.19 -4.42
CA TYR A 111 23.06 -11.00 -4.29
C TYR A 111 22.36 -11.98 -5.23
N GLY A 112 21.84 -13.08 -4.69
CA GLY A 112 21.00 -14.04 -5.42
C GLY A 112 19.66 -14.24 -4.72
N ILE A 113 18.60 -14.48 -5.51
CA ILE A 113 17.29 -14.93 -5.00
C ILE A 113 17.41 -16.44 -4.77
N ILE A 114 17.60 -16.89 -3.52
CA ILE A 114 17.50 -18.31 -3.16
C ILE A 114 16.61 -18.46 -1.93
N GLY A 115 15.32 -18.67 -2.18
CA GLY A 115 14.45 -19.51 -1.37
C GLY A 115 14.13 -20.76 -2.18
N GLN A 116 13.38 -21.72 -1.63
CA GLN A 116 12.66 -22.63 -2.53
C GLN A 116 11.86 -21.72 -3.48
N VAL A 117 12.19 -21.77 -4.77
CA VAL A 117 11.29 -21.29 -5.80
C VAL A 117 10.15 -22.29 -5.75
N ILE A 118 9.23 -22.09 -4.80
CA ILE A 118 7.89 -22.58 -5.00
C ILE A 118 7.48 -21.74 -6.20
N ASN A 119 7.45 -22.38 -7.36
CA ASN A 119 6.56 -21.93 -8.41
C ASN A 119 5.17 -22.04 -7.79
N VAL A 120 4.82 -21.07 -6.96
CA VAL A 120 3.43 -20.81 -6.68
C VAL A 120 2.97 -20.47 -8.08
N PRO A 121 2.07 -21.28 -8.68
CA PRO A 121 1.50 -20.88 -9.95
C PRO A 121 1.02 -19.43 -9.82
N ASP A 122 0.76 -18.76 -10.93
CA ASP A 122 0.03 -17.50 -10.86
C ASP A 122 -1.38 -17.79 -10.33
N VAL A 123 -1.45 -18.07 -9.04
CA VAL A 123 -2.65 -18.29 -8.27
C VAL A 123 -3.10 -16.87 -8.06
N ASP A 124 -4.27 -16.57 -8.60
CA ASP A 124 -4.94 -15.33 -8.31
C ASP A 124 -5.13 -15.23 -6.79
N THR A 125 -4.16 -14.60 -6.13
CA THR A 125 -4.13 -14.36 -4.68
C THR A 125 -4.97 -13.14 -4.33
N MET A 126 -5.59 -12.51 -5.34
CA MET A 126 -6.54 -11.44 -5.16
C MET A 126 -7.82 -12.03 -4.56
N VAL A 127 -8.15 -11.57 -3.36
CA VAL A 127 -9.39 -11.99 -2.71
C VAL A 127 -10.50 -11.10 -3.24
N GLN A 128 -11.55 -11.71 -3.77
CA GLN A 128 -12.74 -11.03 -4.27
C GLN A 128 -13.70 -10.60 -3.17
N CYS A 129 -13.47 -10.99 -1.91
CA CYS A 129 -14.27 -10.61 -0.76
C CYS A 129 -13.42 -9.88 0.30
N LEU A 130 -13.82 -8.67 0.70
CA LEU A 130 -13.20 -7.89 1.77
C LEU A 130 -14.21 -7.54 2.88
N PRO A 131 -13.79 -7.25 4.13
CA PRO A 131 -12.45 -7.45 4.69
C PRO A 131 -12.11 -8.94 4.86
N ARG A 132 -10.82 -9.30 4.84
CA ARG A 132 -10.38 -10.69 5.08
C ARG A 132 -10.88 -11.18 6.45
N SER A 133 -11.48 -12.37 6.52
CA SER A 133 -12.06 -12.96 7.74
C SER A 133 -11.04 -13.00 8.90
N LEU A 134 -11.42 -12.44 10.04
CA LEU A 134 -10.70 -12.50 11.31
C LEU A 134 -11.74 -12.72 12.43
N ASP A 135 -11.50 -13.67 13.34
CA ASP A 135 -12.46 -14.14 14.36
C ASP A 135 -12.98 -13.04 15.29
N ASP A 136 -14.31 -12.95 15.36
CA ASP A 136 -15.21 -11.84 15.78
C ASP A 136 -14.88 -11.15 17.13
N ASP A 137 -14.23 -9.98 17.11
CA ASP A 137 -14.04 -9.09 18.27
C ASP A 137 -14.09 -7.60 17.88
N TYR A 138 -14.53 -6.75 18.81
CA TYR A 138 -14.75 -5.31 18.59
C TYR A 138 -13.51 -4.53 18.13
N ALA A 139 -12.33 -5.08 18.43
CA ALA A 139 -11.07 -4.78 17.78
C ALA A 139 -10.26 -6.08 17.70
N PHE A 140 -9.74 -6.40 16.52
CA PHE A 140 -8.96 -7.61 16.32
C PHE A 140 -7.48 -7.27 16.49
N ASN A 141 -6.78 -7.99 17.37
CA ASN A 141 -5.32 -7.98 17.40
C ASN A 141 -4.81 -8.74 16.16
N VAL A 142 -4.53 -8.01 15.09
CA VAL A 142 -4.08 -8.65 13.84
C VAL A 142 -2.59 -8.91 13.92
N ASN A 143 -2.25 -10.15 14.26
CA ASN A 143 -0.88 -10.64 14.31
C ASN A 143 -0.43 -11.11 12.93
N LEU A 144 0.11 -10.20 12.12
CA LEU A 144 0.64 -10.55 10.80
C LEU A 144 1.99 -11.25 10.95
N ARG A 145 1.96 -12.57 10.81
CA ARG A 145 3.16 -13.41 10.82
C ARG A 145 3.75 -13.44 9.42
N LYS A 146 5.08 -13.36 9.34
CA LYS A 146 5.78 -13.43 8.06
C LYS A 146 5.72 -14.84 7.45
N ASN A 147 5.65 -15.88 8.28
CA ASN A 147 5.51 -17.31 7.94
C ASN A 147 4.49 -17.94 8.90
N ILE A 148 3.72 -18.93 8.47
CA ILE A 148 2.80 -19.71 9.32
C ILE A 148 3.55 -20.32 10.52
N VAL A 149 4.81 -20.72 10.30
CA VAL A 149 5.68 -21.42 11.27
C VAL A 149 6.24 -20.50 12.39
N HIS A 150 6.25 -19.17 12.22
CA HIS A 150 6.85 -18.28 13.23
C HIS A 150 5.82 -17.85 14.29
N LYS A 151 6.18 -17.99 15.58
CA LYS A 151 5.32 -17.61 16.72
C LYS A 151 5.17 -16.10 16.91
N SER A 152 6.13 -15.27 16.48
CA SER A 152 6.10 -13.82 16.67
C SER A 152 5.41 -13.06 15.53
N SER A 153 4.55 -12.10 15.89
CA SER A 153 3.91 -11.16 14.96
C SER A 153 4.88 -10.04 14.59
N TYR A 154 4.92 -9.67 13.30
CA TYR A 154 5.75 -8.56 12.84
C TYR A 154 5.00 -7.22 12.87
N ILE A 155 3.68 -7.26 12.81
CA ILE A 155 2.82 -6.10 13.00
C ILE A 155 1.63 -6.58 13.82
N CYS A 156 1.30 -5.86 14.89
CA CYS A 156 0.13 -6.07 15.74
C CYS A 156 -0.47 -4.68 16.03
N GLY A 157 -1.79 -4.59 16.05
CA GLY A 157 -2.49 -3.35 16.39
C GLY A 157 -3.99 -3.58 16.52
N SER A 158 -4.61 -2.83 17.43
CA SER A 158 -6.06 -2.75 17.58
C SER A 158 -6.62 -1.86 16.47
N ILE A 159 -7.67 -2.34 15.79
CA ILE A 159 -8.24 -1.66 14.64
C ILE A 159 -9.69 -1.32 14.92
N LYS A 160 -10.06 -0.05 14.72
CA LYS A 160 -11.44 0.40 14.82
C LYS A 160 -12.21 -0.05 13.57
N LYS A 161 -13.29 -0.81 13.78
CA LYS A 161 -14.21 -1.23 12.71
C LYS A 161 -14.75 -0.04 11.90
N SER A 162 -14.96 1.12 12.54
CA SER A 162 -15.42 2.35 11.87
C SER A 162 -14.44 2.88 10.82
N THR A 163 -13.13 2.81 11.08
CA THR A 163 -12.08 3.20 10.13
C THR A 163 -12.11 2.31 8.89
N ILE A 164 -12.19 0.99 9.08
CA ILE A 164 -12.27 0.04 7.96
C ILE A 164 -13.54 0.30 7.14
N HIS A 165 -14.69 0.47 7.81
CA HIS A 165 -15.98 0.70 7.15
C HIS A 165 -15.96 1.95 6.25
N ALA A 166 -15.41 3.06 6.74
CA ALA A 166 -15.29 4.30 5.95
C ALA A 166 -14.42 4.12 4.70
N TRP A 167 -13.26 3.47 4.85
CA TRP A 167 -12.36 3.20 3.73
C TRP A 167 -12.96 2.23 2.70
N LEU A 168 -13.64 1.18 3.16
CA LEU A 168 -14.28 0.20 2.28
C LEU A 168 -15.42 0.83 1.47
N ARG A 169 -16.21 1.74 2.04
CA ARG A 169 -17.24 2.48 1.28
C ARG A 169 -16.63 3.27 0.12
N TYR A 170 -15.54 3.98 0.39
CA TYR A 170 -14.84 4.75 -0.63
C TYR A 170 -14.20 3.85 -1.71
N LEU A 171 -13.57 2.75 -1.30
CA LEU A 171 -12.79 1.89 -2.19
C LEU A 171 -13.67 1.10 -3.19
N VAL A 172 -14.87 0.66 -2.79
CA VAL A 172 -15.81 -0.06 -3.68
C VAL A 172 -16.18 0.73 -4.92
N GLU A 173 -16.25 2.05 -4.79
CA GLU A 173 -16.63 2.92 -5.89
C GLU A 173 -15.49 3.14 -6.90
N GLN A 174 -14.25 2.79 -6.53
CA GLN A 174 -13.09 3.05 -7.37
C GLN A 174 -13.05 2.12 -8.59
N PRO A 175 -12.57 2.61 -9.76
CA PRO A 175 -12.55 1.84 -11.01
C PRO A 175 -11.87 0.47 -10.88
N LEU A 176 -10.76 0.39 -10.12
CA LEU A 176 -10.04 -0.86 -9.91
C LEU A 176 -10.88 -1.89 -9.14
N TYR A 177 -11.59 -1.48 -8.09
CA TYR A 177 -12.41 -2.40 -7.30
C TYR A 177 -13.60 -2.91 -8.11
N ARG A 178 -14.17 -2.07 -8.98
CA ARG A 178 -15.23 -2.46 -9.92
C ARG A 178 -14.70 -3.41 -11.00
N TYR A 179 -13.54 -3.11 -11.58
CA TYR A 179 -12.91 -3.94 -12.62
C TYR A 179 -12.66 -5.37 -12.12
N TYR A 180 -12.17 -5.52 -10.89
CA TYR A 180 -11.92 -6.82 -10.27
C TYR A 180 -13.13 -7.41 -9.53
N ASN A 181 -14.31 -6.80 -9.65
CA ASN A 181 -15.57 -7.25 -9.05
C ASN A 181 -15.46 -7.60 -7.55
N ILE A 182 -14.83 -6.71 -6.79
CA ILE A 182 -14.56 -6.93 -5.37
C ILE A 182 -15.85 -6.75 -4.56
N LYS A 183 -16.31 -7.82 -3.93
CA LYS A 183 -17.45 -7.86 -3.03
C LYS A 183 -17.01 -7.49 -1.62
N ILE A 184 -17.88 -6.79 -0.90
CA ILE A 184 -17.66 -6.47 0.51
C ILE A 184 -18.67 -7.18 1.38
N ASP A 185 -18.16 -7.94 2.35
CA ASP A 185 -18.97 -8.52 3.40
C ASP A 185 -19.21 -7.49 4.51
N TRP A 186 -20.36 -6.82 4.40
CA TRP A 186 -20.81 -5.85 5.40
C TRP A 186 -21.30 -6.50 6.70
N SER A 187 -21.52 -7.83 6.72
CA SER A 187 -22.02 -8.54 7.91
C SER A 187 -21.03 -8.50 9.07
N VAL A 188 -19.73 -8.43 8.76
CA VAL A 188 -18.61 -8.28 9.73
C VAL A 188 -18.75 -7.02 10.59
N PHE A 189 -19.48 -6.01 10.11
CA PHE A 189 -19.74 -4.77 10.83
C PHE A 189 -21.08 -4.76 11.59
N LYS A 190 -21.94 -5.78 11.44
CA LYS A 190 -23.34 -5.76 11.91
C LYS A 190 -23.62 -6.22 13.34
N LYS A 191 -22.63 -6.49 14.20
CA LYS A 191 -22.91 -6.93 15.59
C LYS A 191 -22.47 -5.93 16.66
N LEU A 192 -23.43 -5.15 17.19
CA LEU A 192 -23.89 -5.16 18.59
C LEU A 192 -25.10 -4.22 18.75
N ARG A 193 -26.30 -4.78 18.65
CA ARG A 193 -27.43 -4.43 19.53
C ARG A 193 -28.05 -5.74 19.99
N VAL A 194 -27.44 -6.35 21.01
CA VAL A 194 -28.17 -7.26 21.88
C VAL A 194 -28.36 -6.50 23.18
N ASP A 195 -29.62 -6.22 23.47
CA ASP A 195 -30.11 -5.44 24.61
C ASP A 195 -29.53 -5.91 25.94
N ARG A 196 -28.95 -4.98 26.71
CA ARG A 196 -28.80 -5.12 28.16
C ARG A 196 -29.94 -4.38 28.86
N ARG A 197 -31.17 -4.87 28.74
CA ARG A 197 -32.30 -4.41 29.58
C ARG A 197 -33.31 -5.53 29.88
N THR A 198 -32.86 -6.66 30.42
CA THR A 198 -33.76 -7.51 31.22
C THR A 198 -32.99 -8.42 32.19
N SER A 199 -32.57 -7.85 33.31
CA SER A 199 -32.42 -8.58 34.58
C SER A 199 -32.51 -7.61 35.75
N ARG A 200 -33.64 -6.89 35.84
CA ARG A 200 -34.19 -6.45 37.12
C ARG A 200 -35.32 -7.43 37.46
N SER A 201 -35.00 -8.49 38.20
CA SER A 201 -35.96 -9.10 39.10
C SER A 201 -35.25 -10.05 40.07
N ILE A 202 -35.59 -9.90 41.35
CA ILE A 202 -35.46 -10.84 42.48
C ILE A 202 -34.06 -11.07 43.09
N ARG A 203 -33.75 -10.29 44.13
CA ARG A 203 -33.83 -10.75 45.53
C ARG A 203 -33.54 -9.58 46.49
N GLY A 204 -34.62 -9.10 47.11
CA GLY A 204 -34.56 -8.27 48.31
C GLY A 204 -34.28 -9.14 49.54
N CYS A 205 -33.68 -8.49 50.53
CA CYS A 205 -33.51 -8.96 51.90
C CYS A 205 -34.84 -9.43 52.50
N HIS A 206 -34.77 -10.56 53.22
CA HIS A 206 -35.21 -10.66 54.61
C HIS A 206 -34.37 -11.75 55.29
#